data_AF-A0A0P0YRA2-F1
#
_entry.id   AF-A0A0P0YRA2-F1
#
_cell.length_a   1.000
_cell.length_b   1.000
_cell.length_c   1.000
_cell.angle_alpha   90.00
_cell.angle_beta   90.00
_cell.angle_gamma   90.00
#
_symmetry.space_group_name_H-M   'P 1'
#
loop_
_entity.id
_entity.type
_entity.pdbx_description
1 polymer ?
#
loop_
_entity_poly.entity_id
_entity_poly.type
_entity_poly.pdbx_seq_one_letter_code
_entity_poly.pdbx_strand_id
1 'polypeptide(L)'
;MLMDITNMKTIIAVILYNTQIDDSETIKQLAVNVCDNCILIIVNNGPKKINKNSAVLDILVREYIGVEIREYIENKPLSWIYNEVLNGFDSDRYVGDAANLLI
;
A
#
# COMPACT_ATOMS: atom_id res chain seq x y z
N MET A 1 28.05 -5.33 19.67
CA MET A 1 26.63 -4.92 19.61
C MET A 1 26.21 -5.06 18.16
N LEU A 2 25.70 -6.23 17.79
CA LEU A 2 25.13 -6.44 16.46
C LEU A 2 23.80 -5.68 16.45
N MET A 3 23.56 -4.84 15.43
CA MET A 3 22.22 -4.32 15.19
C MET A 3 21.27 -5.50 15.06
N ASP A 4 20.18 -5.50 15.82
CA ASP A 4 19.13 -6.49 15.69
C ASP A 4 18.45 -6.26 14.33
N ILE A 5 18.80 -7.09 13.34
CA ILE A 5 18.29 -7.00 11.96
C ILE A 5 16.76 -7.28 11.93
N THR A 6 16.22 -7.80 13.02
CA THR A 6 14.81 -8.17 13.23
C THR A 6 13.85 -6.98 13.36
N ASN A 7 14.35 -5.74 13.50
CA ASN A 7 13.51 -4.57 13.76
C ASN A 7 13.34 -3.61 12.57
N MET A 8 13.71 -4.02 11.35
CA MET A 8 13.52 -3.17 10.17
C MET A 8 12.03 -3.02 9.86
N LYS A 9 11.52 -1.80 9.99
CA LYS A 9 10.14 -1.46 9.67
C LYS A 9 10.03 -1.10 8.20
N THR A 10 9.30 -1.90 7.43
CA THR A 10 9.13 -1.67 5.98
C THR A 10 7.77 -1.02 5.70
N ILE A 11 7.76 -0.06 4.79
CA ILE A 11 6.52 0.50 4.23
C ILE A 11 6.39 0.06 2.79
N ILE A 12 5.24 -0.51 2.48
CA ILE A 12 4.83 -0.84 1.12
C ILE A 12 3.71 0.12 0.76
N ALA A 13 3.87 0.91 -0.30
CA ALA A 13 2.75 1.66 -0.87
C ALA A 13 2.35 1.08 -2.22
N VAL A 14 1.05 0.85 -2.40
CA VAL A 14 0.47 0.39 -3.65
C VAL A 14 -0.52 1.44 -4.11
N ILE A 15 -0.22 2.06 -5.25
CA ILE A 15 -1.07 3.08 -5.86
C ILE A 15 -1.98 2.39 -6.88
N LEU A 16 -3.28 2.50 -6.69
CA LEU A 16 -4.32 1.98 -7.58
C LEU A 16 -4.91 3.13 -8.38
N TYR A 17 -5.04 2.95 -9.69
CA TYR A 17 -5.82 3.84 -10.54
C TYR A 17 -6.94 3.05 -11.24
N ASN A 18 -8.17 3.54 -11.11
CA ASN A 18 -9.40 2.97 -11.65
C ASN A 18 -9.55 1.46 -11.39
N THR A 19 -9.00 0.98 -10.28
CA THR A 19 -8.89 -0.44 -9.93
C THR A 19 -9.41 -0.64 -8.52
N GLN A 20 -10.28 -1.62 -8.31
CA GLN A 20 -10.73 -2.00 -6.95
C GLN A 20 -9.68 -2.90 -6.29
N ILE A 21 -9.73 -3.01 -4.96
CA ILE A 21 -8.81 -3.86 -4.18
C ILE A 21 -8.81 -5.29 -4.70
N ASP A 22 -9.99 -5.87 -4.88
CA ASP A 22 -10.16 -7.26 -5.30
C ASP A 22 -9.69 -7.53 -6.74
N ASP A 23 -9.62 -6.48 -7.57
CA ASP A 23 -9.21 -6.57 -8.98
C ASP A 23 -7.70 -6.39 -9.16
N SER A 24 -6.97 -5.92 -8.14
CA SER A 24 -5.53 -5.66 -8.23
C SER A 24 -4.72 -6.93 -7.97
N GLU A 25 -3.93 -7.35 -8.97
CA GLU A 25 -3.05 -8.51 -8.83
C GLU A 25 -1.96 -8.28 -7.78
N THR A 26 -1.34 -7.09 -7.74
CA THR A 26 -0.36 -6.74 -6.71
C THR A 26 -0.96 -6.92 -5.30
N ILE A 27 -2.17 -6.40 -5.07
CA ILE A 27 -2.85 -6.49 -3.77
C ILE A 27 -3.17 -7.94 -3.41
N LYS A 28 -3.68 -8.73 -4.36
CA LYS A 28 -3.94 -10.16 -4.12
C LYS A 28 -2.66 -10.93 -3.80
N GLN A 29 -1.55 -10.65 -4.49
CA GLN A 29 -0.27 -11.28 -4.22
C GLN A 29 0.29 -10.90 -2.85
N LEU A 30 0.09 -9.66 -2.39
CA LEU A 30 0.46 -9.21 -1.05
C LEU A 30 -0.38 -9.85 0.06
N ALA A 31 -1.60 -10.30 -0.25
CA ALA A 31 -2.45 -11.06 0.68
C ALA A 31 -2.04 -12.53 0.79
N VAL A 32 -1.37 -13.08 -0.23
CA VAL A 32 -0.87 -14.46 -0.25
C VAL A 32 0.58 -14.55 0.25
N ASN A 33 1.41 -13.58 -0.13
CA ASN A 33 2.83 -13.49 0.25
C ASN A 33 3.01 -12.38 1.28
N VAL A 34 2.72 -12.71 2.54
CA VAL A 34 2.75 -11.75 3.65
C VAL A 34 4.17 -11.24 3.91
N CYS A 35 4.27 -9.94 4.21
CA CYS A 35 5.49 -9.24 4.58
C CYS A 35 5.50 -9.02 6.10
N ASP A 36 6.40 -9.70 6.81
CA ASP A 36 6.53 -9.55 8.25
C ASP A 36 7.03 -8.14 8.62
N ASN A 37 6.45 -7.53 9.66
CA ASN A 37 6.81 -6.19 10.15
C ASN A 37 6.65 -5.06 9.10
N CYS A 38 5.66 -5.19 8.23
CA CYS A 38 5.38 -4.23 7.15
C CYS A 38 4.08 -3.44 7.38
N ILE A 39 4.12 -2.12 7.15
CA ILE A 39 2.91 -1.30 7.00
C ILE A 39 2.57 -1.25 5.51
N LEU A 40 1.32 -1.55 5.18
CA LEU A 40 0.80 -1.43 3.82
C LEU A 40 -0.05 -0.16 3.68
N ILE A 41 0.26 0.65 2.68
CA ILE A 41 -0.49 1.85 2.33
C ILE A 41 -1.09 1.66 0.94
N ILE A 42 -2.41 1.52 0.88
CA ILE A 42 -3.13 1.43 -0.39
C ILE A 42 -3.63 2.82 -0.74
N VAL A 43 -3.14 3.38 -1.83
CA VAL A 43 -3.56 4.69 -2.31
C VAL A 43 -4.50 4.52 -3.49
N ASN A 44 -5.78 4.83 -3.31
CA ASN A 44 -6.70 5.01 -4.43
C ASN A 44 -6.44 6.37 -5.08
N ASN A 45 -5.96 6.39 -6.32
CA ASN A 45 -5.74 7.61 -7.09
C ASN A 45 -6.90 7.91 -8.07
N GLY A 46 -8.08 7.38 -7.77
CA GLY A 46 -9.32 7.70 -8.49
C GLY A 46 -9.45 6.93 -9.80
N PRO A 47 -10.43 7.26 -10.65
CA PRO A 47 -11.43 8.31 -10.44
C PRO A 47 -12.60 7.86 -9.55
N LYS A 48 -12.73 6.56 -9.29
CA LYS A 48 -13.82 6.00 -8.48
C LYS A 48 -13.31 5.71 -7.07
N LYS A 49 -14.22 5.77 -6.10
CA LYS A 49 -13.93 5.32 -4.73
C LYS A 49 -13.68 3.82 -4.70
N ILE A 50 -12.88 3.37 -3.74
CA ILE A 50 -12.69 1.95 -3.46
C ILE A 50 -13.87 1.43 -2.64
N ASN A 51 -14.37 0.26 -3.01
CA ASN A 51 -15.23 -0.55 -2.17
C ASN A 51 -14.38 -1.21 -1.07
N LYS A 52 -14.69 -0.90 0.20
CA LYS A 52 -13.99 -1.45 1.36
C LYS A 52 -14.52 -2.81 1.82
N ASN A 53 -15.64 -3.29 1.26
CA ASN A 53 -16.14 -4.63 1.50
C ASN A 53 -15.38 -5.63 0.62
N SER A 54 -14.20 -6.05 1.08
CA SER A 54 -13.26 -6.88 0.33
C SER A 54 -12.63 -7.93 1.24
N ALA A 55 -12.78 -9.21 0.87
CA ALA A 55 -12.14 -10.31 1.60
C ALA A 55 -10.60 -10.25 1.51
N VAL A 56 -10.06 -9.70 0.42
CA VAL A 56 -8.62 -9.47 0.26
C VAL A 56 -8.14 -8.43 1.28
N LEU A 57 -8.90 -7.35 1.46
CA LEU A 57 -8.59 -6.33 2.47
C LEU A 57 -8.62 -6.90 3.89
N ASP A 58 -9.61 -7.74 4.20
CA ASP A 58 -9.71 -8.38 5.52
C ASP A 58 -8.49 -9.26 5.85
N ILE A 59 -7.95 -9.96 4.85
CA ILE A 59 -6.70 -10.71 5.00
C ILE A 59 -5.55 -9.75 5.28
N LEU A 60 -5.36 -8.72 4.45
CA LEU A 60 -4.26 -7.76 4.63
C LEU A 60 -4.27 -7.09 6.01
N VAL A 61 -5.44 -6.67 6.50
CA VAL A 61 -5.57 -6.03 7.83
C VAL A 61 -5.17 -6.98 8.96
N ARG A 62 -5.37 -8.28 8.81
CA ARG A 62 -4.98 -9.29 9.80
C ARG A 62 -3.49 -9.59 9.78
N GLU A 63 -2.88 -9.63 8.59
CA GLU A 63 -1.50 -10.11 8.42
C GLU A 63 -0.44 -9.00 8.55
N TYR A 64 -0.79 -7.74 8.27
CA TYR A 64 0.16 -6.61 8.32
C TYR A 64 0.11 -5.91 9.68
N ILE A 65 1.23 -5.30 10.10
CA ILE A 65 1.27 -4.52 11.36
C ILE A 65 0.41 -3.23 11.29
N GLY A 66 0.07 -2.81 10.08
CA GLY A 66 -0.88 -1.74 9.82
C GLY A 66 -1.25 -1.67 8.35
N VAL A 67 -2.52 -1.36 8.07
CA VAL A 67 -3.02 -1.10 6.73
C VAL A 67 -3.71 0.26 6.72
N GLU A 68 -3.25 1.17 5.87
CA GLU A 68 -3.87 2.47 5.64
C GLU A 68 -4.43 2.55 4.22
N ILE A 69 -5.64 3.09 4.07
CA ILE A 69 -6.22 3.40 2.76
C ILE A 69 -6.35 4.91 2.61
N ARG A 70 -5.64 5.47 1.64
CA ARG A 70 -5.74 6.89 1.25
C ARG A 70 -6.53 7.01 -0.04
N GLU A 71 -7.47 7.94 -0.09
CA GLU A 71 -8.38 8.07 -1.23
C GLU A 71 -8.33 9.46 -1.87
N TYR A 72 -7.93 9.50 -3.14
CA TYR A 72 -7.84 10.67 -4.00
C TYR A 72 -8.62 10.41 -5.29
N ILE A 73 -9.82 10.96 -5.44
CA ILE A 73 -10.66 10.74 -6.65
C ILE A 73 -10.23 11.59 -7.87
N GLU A 74 -9.22 12.43 -7.70
CA GLU A 74 -8.83 13.49 -8.64
C GLU A 74 -7.52 13.22 -9.41
N ASN A 75 -7.00 11.99 -9.39
CA ASN A 75 -5.74 11.59 -10.04
C ASN A 75 -4.57 12.52 -9.73
N LYS A 76 -4.08 12.45 -8.50
CA LYS A 76 -2.89 13.20 -8.06
C LYS A 76 -1.63 12.70 -8.80
N PRO A 77 -0.65 13.58 -9.03
CA PRO A 77 0.65 13.15 -9.54
C PRO A 77 1.29 12.11 -8.61
N LEU A 78 1.89 11.05 -9.18
CA LEU A 78 2.51 9.98 -8.39
C LEU A 78 3.63 10.50 -7.49
N SER A 79 4.42 11.46 -7.96
CA SER A 79 5.47 12.10 -7.16
C SER A 79 4.91 12.78 -5.91
N TRP A 80 3.73 13.37 -6.01
CA TRP A 80 3.05 13.98 -4.87
C TRP A 80 2.63 12.91 -3.86
N ILE A 81 2.04 11.80 -4.33
CA ILE A 81 1.64 10.67 -3.48
C ILE A 81 2.85 10.05 -2.77
N TYR A 82 3.92 9.76 -3.52
CA TYR A 82 5.13 9.16 -2.97
C TYR A 82 5.76 10.05 -1.90
N ASN A 83 5.87 11.36 -2.15
CA ASN A 83 6.40 12.29 -1.15
C ASN A 83 5.49 12.39 0.09
N GLU A 84 4.17 12.34 -0.09
CA GLU A 84 3.22 12.36 1.02
C GLU A 84 3.34 11.10 1.89
N VAL A 85 3.52 9.94 1.28
CA VAL A 85 3.79 8.69 2.01
C VAL A 85 5.14 8.73 2.73
N LEU A 86 6.22 9.11 2.05
CA LEU A 86 7.57 9.15 2.62
C LEU A 86 7.68 10.11 3.82
N ASN A 87 6.99 11.25 3.77
CA ASN A 87 6.99 12.21 4.87
C ASN A 87 6.07 11.81 6.04
N GLY A 88 5.18 10.84 5.83
CA GLY A 88 4.18 10.44 6.82
C GLY A 88 4.67 9.40 7.84
N PHE A 89 5.83 8.78 7.62
CA PHE A 89 6.28 7.68 8.45
C PHE A 89 7.79 7.63 8.68
N ASP A 90 8.14 7.22 9.90
CA ASP A 90 9.49 6.77 10.23
C ASP A 90 9.61 5.27 9.91
N SER A 91 10.44 4.94 8.91
CA SER A 91 10.65 3.58 8.40
C SER A 91 12.05 3.40 7.82
N ASP A 92 12.60 2.20 7.96
CA ASP A 92 13.94 1.87 7.46
C ASP A 92 13.95 1.59 5.95
N ARG A 93 12.83 1.16 5.39
CA ARG A 93 12.71 0.77 3.98
C ARG A 93 11.37 1.16 3.39
N TYR A 94 11.42 1.66 2.15
CA TYR A 94 10.26 1.96 1.33
C TYR A 94 10.23 1.10 0.05
N VAL A 95 9.05 0.56 -0.28
CA VAL A 95 8.77 -0.12 -1.55
C VAL A 95 7.50 0.49 -2.15
N GLY A 96 7.58 1.02 -3.37
CA GLY A 96 6.45 1.59 -4.08
C GLY A 96 6.11 0.80 -5.33
N ASP A 97 4.83 0.48 -5.52
CA ASP A 97 4.30 -0.07 -6.78
C ASP A 97 3.12 0.77 -7.29
N ALA A 98 3.09 0.96 -8.60
CA ALA A 98 2.10 1.72 -9.33
C ALA A 98 1.27 0.74 -10.18
N ALA A 99 0.34 0.04 -9.52
CA ALA A 99 -0.42 -1.04 -10.12
C ALA A 99 -1.48 -0.49 -11.10
N ASN A 100 -1.41 -0.95 -12.35
CA ASN A 100 -2.34 -0.60 -13.44
C ASN A 100 -2.42 0.88 -13.81
N LEU A 101 -1.31 1.62 -13.73
CA LEU A 101 -1.23 2.96 -14.31
C LEU A 101 -0.98 2.85 -15.83
N LEU A 102 -1.99 3.19 -16.63
CA LEU A 102 -1.79 3.60 -18.02
C LEU A 102 -1.08 4.97 -17.96
N ILE A 103 0.24 4.94 -18.12
CA ILE A 103 1.08 6.15 -18.29
C ILE A 103 0.86 6.75 -19.67
#